data_AF-A0A314ZF69-F1
#
_entry.id   AF-A0A314ZF69-F1
#
_cell.length_a   1.000
_cell.length_b   1.000
_cell.length_c   1.000
_cell.angle_alpha   90.00
_cell.angle_beta   90.00
_cell.angle_gamma   90.00
#
_symmetry.space_group_name_H-M   'P 1'
#
loop_
_entity.id
_entity.type
_entity.pdbx_description
1 polymer ?
#
loop_
_entity_poly.entity_id
_entity_poly.type
_entity_poly.pdbx_seq_one_letter_code
_entity_poly.pdbx_strand_id
1 'polypeptide(L)'
;MIEIEHIYLDWNPYGGRMSEISESATPYPHRAGNLFFGLYYSSWYDEGIEATNKYVRLTRELYDMMTPYVSKNPREAFQNYRDLDIGANQDNKTNFETATLYGRKYFKGNFDRLVRVKTMVDPHNFFKHKQSIPPL
;
A
#
# COMPACT_ATOMS: atom_id res chain seq x y z
N MET A 1 25.03 8.66 11.95
CA MET A 1 24.09 8.15 12.97
C MET A 1 22.83 8.94 12.77
N ILE A 2 21.76 8.34 12.24
CA ILE A 2 20.49 9.05 12.03
C ILE A 2 19.76 8.98 13.37
N GLU A 3 19.68 10.10 14.07
CA GLU A 3 18.80 10.23 15.23
C GLU A 3 17.39 10.41 14.69
N ILE A 4 16.59 9.36 14.84
CA ILE A 4 15.23 9.31 14.29
C ILE A 4 14.27 9.75 15.39
N GLU A 5 14.25 11.05 15.67
CA GLU A 5 13.16 11.64 16.45
C GLU A 5 11.87 11.54 15.61
N HIS A 6 10.81 10.98 16.20
CA HIS A 6 9.44 10.92 15.64
C HIS A 6 9.12 9.91 14.51
N ILE A 7 10.00 8.96 14.15
CA ILE A 7 9.62 7.82 13.30
C ILE A 7 9.52 6.55 14.14
N TYR A 8 8.47 5.78 13.88
CA TYR A 8 8.14 4.54 14.55
C TYR A 8 8.17 3.38 13.56
N LEU A 9 8.56 2.20 14.05
CA LEU A 9 8.66 0.98 13.28
C LEU A 9 7.91 -0.14 13.98
N ASP A 10 6.81 -0.60 13.38
CA ASP A 10 6.05 -1.73 13.88
C ASP A 10 6.32 -2.97 13.03
N TRP A 11 6.60 -4.09 13.69
CA TRP A 11 6.85 -5.39 13.06
C TRP A 11 5.85 -6.41 13.58
N ASN A 12 4.93 -6.82 12.71
CA ASN A 12 3.87 -7.75 13.06
C ASN A 12 4.18 -9.13 12.45
N PRO A 13 4.48 -10.16 13.25
CA PRO A 13 4.83 -11.47 12.72
C PRO A 13 3.65 -12.13 12.01
N TYR A 14 3.92 -12.70 10.84
CA TYR A 14 2.97 -13.53 10.10
C TYR A 14 3.31 -15.00 10.35
N GLY A 15 2.60 -15.92 9.69
CA GLY A 15 2.66 -17.35 9.98
C GLY A 15 1.36 -17.86 10.58
N GLY A 16 1.40 -19.07 11.14
CA GLY A 16 0.25 -19.73 11.75
C GLY A 16 -0.99 -19.67 10.84
N ARG A 17 -2.11 -19.19 11.39
CA ARG A 17 -3.38 -19.10 10.66
C ARG A 17 -3.28 -18.27 9.37
N MET A 18 -2.40 -17.26 9.30
CA MET A 18 -2.22 -16.45 8.09
C MET A 18 -1.60 -17.25 6.94
N SER A 19 -0.81 -18.27 7.22
CA SER A 19 -0.20 -19.14 6.20
C SER A 19 -1.13 -20.25 5.71
N GLU A 20 -2.15 -20.61 6.49
CA GLU A 20 -3.13 -21.62 6.11
C GLU A 20 -4.19 -21.09 5.12
N ILE A 21 -4.42 -19.78 5.13
CA ILE A 21 -5.42 -19.14 4.25
C ILE A 21 -4.80 -18.95 2.87
N SER A 22 -5.48 -19.45 1.83
CA SER A 22 -5.08 -19.23 0.44
C SER A 22 -4.96 -17.73 0.12
N GLU A 23 -3.94 -17.34 -0.65
CA GLU A 23 -3.73 -15.97 -1.16
C GLU A 23 -4.99 -15.41 -1.86
N SER A 24 -5.79 -16.27 -2.51
CA SER A 24 -6.99 -15.87 -3.25
C SER A 24 -8.31 -16.00 -2.47
N ALA A 25 -8.27 -16.43 -1.21
CA ALA A 25 -9.47 -16.64 -0.39
C ALA A 25 -10.22 -15.33 -0.14
N THR A 26 -9.49 -14.22 0.03
CA THR A 26 -10.03 -12.86 0.15
C THR A 26 -9.19 -11.89 -0.69
N PRO A 27 -9.59 -10.62 -0.86
CA PRO A 27 -8.77 -9.64 -1.60
C PRO A 27 -7.35 -9.48 -1.05
N TYR A 28 -7.16 -9.63 0.27
CA TYR A 28 -5.87 -9.47 0.95
C TYR A 28 -4.94 -10.67 0.67
N PRO A 29 -3.86 -10.47 -0.12
CA PRO A 29 -3.12 -11.58 -0.69
C PRO A 29 -1.91 -12.02 0.15
N HIS A 30 -1.46 -11.22 1.12
CA HIS A 30 -0.20 -11.45 1.84
C HIS A 30 -0.35 -12.55 2.90
N ARG A 31 -0.23 -13.81 2.44
CA ARG A 31 -0.44 -15.04 3.23
C ARG A 31 0.88 -15.81 3.37
N ALA A 32 0.86 -17.13 3.14
CA ALA A 32 2.05 -17.97 3.16
C ALA A 32 3.22 -17.37 2.35
N GLY A 33 4.44 -17.48 2.89
CA GLY A 33 5.66 -16.89 2.32
C GLY A 33 6.01 -15.50 2.86
N ASN A 34 5.08 -14.79 3.51
CA ASN A 34 5.37 -13.53 4.22
C ASN A 34 5.75 -13.80 5.67
N LEU A 35 6.89 -13.27 6.12
CA LEU A 35 7.39 -13.47 7.49
C LEU A 35 6.78 -12.48 8.49
N PHE A 36 6.57 -11.24 8.08
CA PHE A 36 5.99 -10.17 8.90
C PHE A 36 5.45 -9.05 8.03
N PHE A 37 4.62 -8.19 8.61
CA PHE A 37 4.28 -6.87 8.07
C PHE A 37 5.06 -5.79 8.82
N GLY A 38 5.79 -4.95 8.08
CA GLY A 38 6.53 -3.81 8.62
C GLY A 38 5.83 -2.49 8.28
N LEU A 39 5.56 -1.65 9.28
CA LEU A 39 5.00 -0.31 9.12
C LEU A 39 6.01 0.73 9.59
N TYR A 40 6.27 1.72 8.74
CA TYR A 40 7.05 2.92 9.06
C TYR A 40 6.10 4.10 9.10
N TYR A 41 6.02 4.81 10.22
CA TYR A 41 5.18 6.00 10.31
C TYR A 41 5.82 7.07 11.16
N SER A 42 5.49 8.31 10.86
CA SER A 42 5.93 9.46 11.63
C SER A 42 4.74 10.11 12.32
N SER A 43 4.93 10.53 13.57
CA SER A 43 3.91 11.25 14.33
C SER A 43 4.57 12.35 15.15
N TRP A 44 4.07 13.57 14.99
CA TRP A 44 4.67 14.77 15.54
C TRP A 44 3.58 15.78 15.96
N TYR A 45 3.93 16.64 16.91
CA TYR A 45 3.10 17.77 17.34
C TYR A 45 3.55 19.11 16.75
N ASP A 46 4.75 19.15 16.16
CA ASP A 46 5.32 20.36 15.55
C ASP A 46 4.42 20.88 14.43
N GLU A 47 4.08 22.16 14.48
CA GLU A 47 3.25 22.80 13.47
C GLU A 47 4.08 23.38 12.32
N GLY A 48 3.42 23.62 11.18
CA GLY A 48 4.00 24.29 10.03
C GLY A 48 4.51 23.35 8.92
N ILE A 49 4.71 23.95 7.75
CA ILE A 49 5.09 23.22 6.53
C ILE A 49 6.52 22.65 6.61
N GLU A 50 7.41 23.30 7.36
CA GLU A 50 8.80 22.84 7.53
C GLU A 50 8.88 21.51 8.29
N ALA A 51 8.15 21.41 9.41
CA ALA A 51 8.01 20.16 10.17
C ALA A 51 7.39 19.06 9.31
N THR A 52 6.29 19.36 8.62
CA THR A 52 5.62 18.40 7.71
C THR A 52 6.58 17.88 6.64
N ASN A 53 7.30 18.79 5.97
CA ASN A 53 8.26 18.43 4.93
C ASN A 53 9.43 17.60 5.49
N LYS A 54 9.92 17.94 6.69
CA LYS A 54 10.98 17.18 7.37
C LYS A 54 10.53 15.74 7.64
N TYR A 55 9.42 15.53 8.32
CA TYR A 55 9.00 14.19 8.74
C TYR A 55 8.54 13.32 7.57
N VAL A 56 7.84 13.88 6.58
CA VAL A 56 7.51 13.16 5.34
C VAL A 56 8.77 12.73 4.58
N ARG A 57 9.78 13.61 4.47
CA ARG A 57 11.05 13.28 3.83
C ARG A 57 11.76 12.14 4.56
N LEU A 58 11.86 12.21 5.88
CA LEU A 58 12.53 11.17 6.68
C LEU A 58 11.83 9.81 6.57
N THR A 59 10.50 9.76 6.55
CA THR A 59 9.75 8.50 6.33
C THR A 59 10.06 7.90 4.95
N ARG A 60 10.15 8.75 3.91
CA ARG A 60 10.48 8.31 2.55
C ARG A 60 11.92 7.80 2.45
N GLU A 61 12.87 8.51 3.06
CA GLU A 61 14.27 8.08 3.13
C GLU A 61 14.39 6.71 3.81
N LEU A 62 13.69 6.49 4.94
CA LEU A 62 13.65 5.19 5.60
C LEU A 62 13.01 4.11 4.71
N TYR A 63 11.89 4.40 4.05
CA TYR A 63 11.25 3.48 3.12
C TYR A 63 12.21 3.08 1.98
N ASP A 64 12.95 4.04 1.43
CA ASP A 64 13.92 3.79 0.36
C ASP A 64 15.12 2.96 0.85
N MET A 65 15.65 3.27 2.04
CA MET A 65 16.71 2.48 2.70
C MET A 65 16.32 1.01 2.90
N MET A 66 15.04 0.73 3.13
CA MET A 66 14.54 -0.63 3.35
C MET A 66 14.33 -1.44 2.06
N THR A 67 14.43 -0.82 0.88
CA THR A 67 14.20 -1.46 -0.43
C THR A 67 14.89 -2.82 -0.63
N PRO A 68 16.19 -3.02 -0.31
CA PRO A 68 16.85 -4.31 -0.58
C PRO A 68 16.43 -5.44 0.36
N TYR A 69 15.74 -5.13 1.47
CA TYR A 69 15.42 -6.09 2.53
C TYR A 69 13.95 -6.54 2.54
N VAL A 70 13.09 -5.92 1.73
CA VAL A 70 11.65 -6.20 1.69
C VAL A 70 11.25 -6.89 0.38
N SER A 71 9.97 -7.25 0.28
CA SER A 71 9.39 -7.80 -0.95
C SER A 71 9.72 -6.94 -2.19
N LYS A 72 9.87 -7.60 -3.34
CA LYS A 72 10.16 -6.96 -4.63
C LYS A 72 9.42 -7.69 -5.75
N ASN A 73 9.15 -6.96 -6.84
CA ASN A 73 8.47 -7.46 -8.04
C ASN A 73 7.09 -8.09 -7.80
N PRO A 74 6.12 -7.35 -7.23
CA PRO A 74 6.19 -5.95 -6.82
C PRO A 74 6.69 -5.78 -5.37
N ARG A 75 7.10 -4.55 -5.00
CA ARG A 75 7.19 -4.18 -3.59
C ARG A 75 5.78 -4.08 -3.03
N GLU A 76 5.39 -5.07 -2.24
CA GLU A 76 4.06 -5.29 -1.70
C GLU A 76 3.66 -4.21 -0.68
N ALA A 77 2.36 -3.91 -0.59
CA ALA A 77 1.80 -2.87 0.28
C ALA A 77 0.45 -3.31 0.85
N PHE A 78 -0.02 -2.70 1.94
CA PHE A 78 -1.30 -3.04 2.55
C PHE A 78 -2.32 -1.90 2.40
N GLN A 79 -3.43 -2.16 1.71
CA GLN A 79 -4.46 -1.15 1.40
C GLN A 79 -5.00 -0.36 2.60
N ASN A 80 -5.04 -0.94 3.80
CA ASN A 80 -5.51 -0.20 4.99
C ASN A 80 -4.53 0.90 5.44
N TYR A 81 -3.27 0.82 5.01
CA TYR A 81 -2.25 1.86 5.13
C TYR A 81 -2.03 2.49 3.76
N ARG A 82 -3.03 3.26 3.31
CA ARG A 82 -3.01 3.87 1.97
C ARG A 82 -1.82 4.81 1.80
N ASP A 83 -1.03 4.54 0.79
CA ASP A 83 0.12 5.33 0.40
C ASP A 83 -0.07 5.85 -1.04
N LEU A 84 -0.12 7.17 -1.23
CA LEU A 84 -0.25 7.75 -2.57
C LEU A 84 1.09 7.76 -3.34
N ASP A 85 2.23 7.60 -2.65
CA ASP A 85 3.56 7.63 -3.26
C ASP A 85 3.84 6.38 -4.10
N ILE A 86 3.13 5.27 -3.86
CA ILE A 86 3.23 4.04 -4.69
C ILE A 86 2.41 4.09 -6.00
N GLY A 87 1.79 5.24 -6.30
CA GLY A 87 1.02 5.50 -7.51
C GLY A 87 -0.43 5.89 -7.19
N ALA A 88 -0.92 6.93 -7.84
CA ALA A 88 -2.26 7.45 -7.62
C ALA A 88 -2.81 8.15 -8.87
N ASN A 89 -4.10 7.99 -9.13
CA ASN A 89 -4.82 8.76 -10.13
C ASN A 89 -5.06 10.20 -9.66
N GLN A 90 -5.28 11.10 -10.62
CA GLN A 90 -5.79 12.44 -10.33
C GLN A 90 -7.22 12.38 -9.78
N ASP A 91 -7.63 13.42 -9.07
CA ASP A 91 -8.97 13.53 -8.53
C ASP A 91 -10.03 13.35 -9.61
N ASN A 92 -11.02 12.49 -9.31
CA ASN A 92 -12.12 12.10 -10.20
C ASN A 92 -11.75 11.48 -11.56
N LYS A 93 -10.47 11.22 -11.82
CA LYS A 93 -9.98 10.54 -13.02
C LYS A 93 -9.66 9.07 -12.74
N THR A 94 -9.66 8.27 -13.79
CA THR A 94 -9.34 6.85 -13.71
C THR A 94 -8.43 6.50 -14.88
N ASN A 95 -7.18 6.20 -14.57
CA ASN A 95 -6.24 5.59 -15.50
C ASN A 95 -5.99 4.15 -15.02
N PHE A 96 -6.20 3.19 -15.91
CA PHE A 96 -6.11 1.77 -15.61
C PHE A 96 -4.67 1.29 -15.40
N GLU A 97 -3.72 1.85 -16.14
CA GLU A 97 -2.29 1.53 -16.03
C GLU A 97 -1.76 1.97 -14.66
N THR A 98 -2.03 3.22 -14.26
CA THR A 98 -1.74 3.73 -12.92
C THR A 98 -2.41 2.87 -11.85
N ALA A 99 -3.66 2.44 -12.08
CA ALA A 99 -4.36 1.56 -11.17
C ALA A 99 -3.74 0.17 -11.03
N THR A 100 -3.19 -0.35 -12.11
CA THR A 100 -2.46 -1.62 -12.10
C THR A 100 -1.18 -1.49 -11.28
N LEU A 101 -0.47 -0.35 -11.35
CA LEU A 101 0.76 -0.14 -10.59
C LEU A 101 0.55 -0.24 -9.07
N TYR A 102 -0.39 0.53 -8.49
CA TYR A 102 -0.66 0.44 -7.05
C TYR A 102 -1.50 -0.81 -6.70
N GLY A 103 -2.43 -1.21 -7.57
CA GLY A 103 -3.35 -2.31 -7.31
C GLY A 103 -2.64 -3.66 -7.20
N ARG A 104 -1.58 -3.89 -7.98
CA ARG A 104 -0.76 -5.10 -7.87
C ARG A 104 0.09 -5.13 -6.60
N LYS A 105 0.48 -3.97 -6.06
CA LYS A 105 1.18 -3.89 -4.77
C LYS A 105 0.27 -4.27 -3.62
N TYR A 106 -0.99 -3.84 -3.66
CA TYR A 106 -2.00 -4.11 -2.63
C TYR A 106 -2.65 -5.50 -2.73
N PHE A 107 -2.88 -5.99 -3.94
CA PHE A 107 -3.75 -7.15 -4.18
C PHE A 107 -3.09 -8.26 -5.00
N LYS A 108 -1.83 -8.11 -5.43
CA LYS A 108 -1.10 -9.11 -6.23
C LYS A 108 -1.95 -9.65 -7.39
N GLY A 109 -2.11 -10.98 -7.49
CA GLY A 109 -2.94 -11.64 -8.50
C GLY A 109 -4.44 -11.36 -8.34
N ASN A 110 -4.91 -10.98 -7.15
CA ASN A 110 -6.33 -10.73 -6.88
C ASN A 110 -6.85 -9.44 -7.53
N PHE A 111 -5.96 -8.53 -7.97
CA PHE A 111 -6.36 -7.28 -8.63
C PHE A 111 -7.31 -7.51 -9.81
N ASP A 112 -7.06 -8.50 -10.67
CA ASP A 112 -7.91 -8.77 -11.85
C ASP A 112 -9.32 -9.20 -11.46
N ARG A 113 -9.42 -10.02 -10.39
CA ARG A 113 -10.72 -10.43 -9.86
C ARG A 113 -11.48 -9.22 -9.31
N LEU A 114 -10.79 -8.30 -8.65
CA LEU A 114 -11.40 -7.06 -8.13
C LEU A 114 -11.89 -6.15 -9.25
N VAL A 115 -11.11 -5.98 -10.32
CA VAL A 115 -11.52 -5.21 -11.51
C VAL A 115 -12.80 -5.79 -12.12
N ARG A 116 -12.88 -7.12 -12.28
CA ARG A 116 -14.10 -7.78 -12.77
C ARG A 116 -15.30 -7.52 -11.86
N VAL A 117 -15.13 -7.63 -10.54
CA VAL A 117 -16.21 -7.34 -9.58
C VAL A 117 -16.64 -5.88 -9.68
N LYS A 118 -15.68 -4.95 -9.68
CA LYS A 118 -15.94 -3.51 -9.82
C LYS A 118 -16.73 -3.19 -11.09
N THR A 119 -16.35 -3.79 -12.22
CA THR A 119 -17.05 -3.63 -13.51
C THR A 119 -18.50 -4.08 -13.43
N MET A 120 -18.78 -5.18 -12.72
CA MET A 120 -20.15 -5.70 -12.57
C MET A 120 -21.02 -4.84 -11.65
N VAL A 121 -20.46 -4.36 -10.53
CA VAL A 121 -21.25 -3.72 -9.47
C VAL A 121 -21.28 -2.19 -9.54
N ASP A 122 -20.31 -1.59 -10.22
CA ASP A 122 -20.21 -0.14 -10.41
C ASP A 122 -19.58 0.19 -11.78
N PRO A 123 -20.28 -0.14 -12.89
CA PRO A 123 -19.76 0.05 -14.26
C PRO A 123 -19.53 1.53 -14.62
N HIS A 124 -20.26 2.45 -13.99
CA HIS A 124 -20.11 3.89 -14.21
C HIS A 124 -19.04 4.53 -13.32
N ASN A 125 -18.36 3.72 -12.48
CA ASN A 125 -17.32 4.14 -11.57
C ASN A 125 -17.73 5.30 -10.65
N PHE A 126 -18.95 5.23 -10.11
CA PHE A 126 -19.47 6.23 -9.18
C PHE A 126 -18.66 6.27 -7.88
N PHE A 127 -18.36 5.10 -7.32
CA PHE A 127 -17.57 4.97 -6.10
C PHE A 127 -16.07 4.95 -6.43
N LYS A 128 -15.45 6.13 -6.51
CA LYS A 128 -14.04 6.26 -6.87
C LYS A 128 -13.26 7.21 -5.96
N HIS A 129 -11.96 6.97 -5.91
CA HIS A 129 -10.95 7.86 -5.32
C HIS A 129 -9.62 7.65 -6.04
N LYS A 130 -8.56 8.37 -5.65
CA LYS A 130 -7.24 8.33 -6.32
C LYS A 130 -6.63 6.93 -6.47
N GLN A 131 -7.06 5.96 -5.67
CA GLN A 131 -6.56 4.59 -5.67
C GLN A 131 -7.69 3.53 -5.69
N SER A 132 -8.88 3.89 -6.18
CA SER A 132 -9.97 2.91 -6.30
C SER A 132 -9.69 1.94 -7.44
N ILE A 133 -10.09 0.67 -7.27
CA ILE A 133 -10.15 -0.30 -8.36
C ILE A 133 -10.97 0.29 -9.52
N PRO A 134 -10.43 0.32 -10.76
CA PRO A 134 -11.17 0.78 -11.93
C PRO A 134 -12.11 -0.32 -12.44
N PRO A 135 -13.29 0.03 -12.99
CA PRO A 135 -13.97 -0.89 -13.90
C PRO A 135 -13.21 -0.98 -15.24
N LEU A 136 -13.55 -1.99 -16.04
CA LEU A 136 -13.13 -2.12 -17.44
C LEU A 136 -13.87 -1.15 -18.36
#